data_AF-A0A2E8NAR0-F1
#
_entry.id   AF-A0A2E8NAR0-F1
#
_cell.length_a   1.000
_cell.length_b   1.000
_cell.length_c   1.000
_cell.angle_alpha   90.00
_cell.angle_beta   90.00
_cell.angle_gamma   90.00
#
_symmetry.space_group_name_H-M   'P 1'
#
loop_
_entity.id
_entity.type
_entity.pdbx_description
1 polymer ?
#
loop_
_entity_poly.entity_id
_entity_poly.type
_entity_poly.pdbx_seq_one_letter_code
_entity_poly.pdbx_strand_id
1 'polypeptide(L)'
;MSPDASPDRPPSVDRLARALADTGLPHPLLVDAARTAVAEAMADGDPASAADRARSHAEATARALLTDVVNGTGVLLHTNLGRAPWPPPAGGQDGGHRYATLEFNLDTGDRGSRQDRAPALLARACGAEAALVVNNCASAVLLVLAALASGRGVAVSRGELVEIGGGFRIPEVMAQSGARLVEVGTTNRTRATDFASAVGDPAADVVLALAVHRSNYRIEGFTESPTTAELAALGVPLVSDIGSGLLDAACPWLDDGPPRWLDGEPAARQVLEDGAGLVTFSGDKLLGGPQAGVIAGQADLVEACAAHPLARALRPGSLVLHALQDLALAYLAREGSTIPFWQMATAPVDGLRARAERIAPNLAADTVAVPGGGTLPGVEIPSAGLIMAGDRVAELRAGPTPVVARVADDATVVDLRTVHPDDDDVVAAALAALDPAPVPTGSVPTG
;
A
#
# COMPACT_ATOMS: atom_id res chain seq x y z
N MET A 1 -22.86 -34.69 41.73
CA MET A 1 -22.52 -35.59 40.61
C MET A 1 -23.49 -35.26 39.47
N SER A 2 -23.02 -34.52 38.47
CA SER A 2 -23.84 -34.14 37.32
C SER A 2 -23.99 -35.33 36.37
N PRO A 3 -25.21 -35.67 35.92
CA PRO A 3 -25.45 -36.77 35.00
C PRO A 3 -25.46 -36.23 33.56
N ASP A 4 -24.33 -36.23 32.85
CA ASP A 4 -24.31 -36.20 31.36
C ASP A 4 -22.89 -36.15 30.78
N ALA A 5 -22.14 -37.23 30.93
CA ALA A 5 -20.99 -37.48 30.06
C ALA A 5 -20.99 -38.97 29.71
N SER A 6 -21.93 -39.38 28.86
CA SER A 6 -21.77 -40.61 28.09
C SER A 6 -20.63 -40.37 27.09
N PRO A 7 -19.62 -41.26 27.01
CA PRO A 7 -18.51 -41.12 26.06
C PRO A 7 -18.95 -41.14 24.58
N ASP A 8 -20.21 -41.47 24.30
CA ASP A 8 -20.76 -41.61 22.95
C ASP A 8 -21.48 -40.36 22.43
N ARG A 9 -21.54 -39.25 23.19
CA ARG A 9 -22.24 -38.03 22.76
C ARG A 9 -21.40 -36.77 22.96
N PRO A 10 -21.28 -35.91 21.93
CA PRO A 10 -20.54 -34.67 22.05
C PRO A 10 -21.30 -33.67 22.94
N PRO A 11 -20.61 -32.69 23.53
CA PRO A 11 -21.28 -31.61 24.24
C PRO A 11 -22.27 -30.86 23.33
N SER A 12 -23.30 -30.25 23.92
CA SER A 12 -24.24 -29.45 23.12
C SER A 12 -23.55 -28.26 22.46
N VAL A 13 -24.02 -27.88 21.27
CA VAL A 13 -23.51 -26.73 20.51
C VAL A 13 -23.51 -25.45 21.36
N ASP A 14 -24.58 -25.18 22.11
CA ASP A 14 -24.65 -24.00 22.99
C ASP A 14 -23.58 -24.04 24.10
N ARG A 15 -23.32 -25.21 24.69
CA ARG A 15 -22.27 -25.37 25.70
C ARG A 15 -20.89 -25.11 25.10
N LEU A 16 -20.60 -25.69 23.92
CA LEU A 16 -19.34 -25.46 23.21
C LEU A 16 -19.17 -23.99 22.86
N ALA A 17 -20.18 -23.36 22.27
CA ALA A 17 -20.12 -21.94 21.89
C ALA A 17 -19.87 -21.01 23.09
N ARG A 18 -20.49 -21.28 24.25
CA ARG A 18 -20.22 -20.51 25.48
C ARG A 18 -18.80 -20.71 26.01
N ALA A 19 -18.23 -21.90 25.85
CA ALA A 19 -16.87 -22.22 26.29
C ALA A 19 -15.77 -21.57 25.41
N LEU A 20 -16.15 -20.95 24.29
CA LEU A 20 -15.26 -20.28 23.34
C LEU A 20 -15.36 -18.75 23.39
N ALA A 21 -16.11 -18.20 24.36
CA ALA A 21 -16.34 -16.75 24.47
C ALA A 21 -15.05 -15.94 24.69
N ASP A 22 -13.98 -16.59 25.17
CA ASP A 22 -12.64 -16.04 25.34
C ASP A 22 -11.94 -15.70 24.01
N THR A 23 -12.39 -16.25 22.89
CA THR A 23 -11.81 -15.98 21.56
C THR A 23 -12.16 -14.60 20.99
N GLY A 24 -13.05 -13.84 21.66
CA GLY A 24 -13.49 -12.52 21.22
C GLY A 24 -14.48 -12.53 20.05
N LEU A 25 -14.80 -13.70 19.49
CA LEU A 25 -15.77 -13.82 18.40
C LEU A 25 -17.22 -13.66 18.90
N PRO A 26 -18.10 -13.04 18.09
CA PRO A 26 -19.52 -12.97 18.39
C PRO A 26 -20.15 -14.36 18.42
N HIS A 27 -21.13 -14.54 19.32
CA HIS A 27 -21.76 -15.83 19.60
C HIS A 27 -22.24 -16.61 18.35
N PRO A 28 -22.81 -16.00 17.29
CA PRO A 28 -23.18 -16.74 16.08
C PRO A 28 -22.01 -17.49 15.41
N LEU A 29 -20.81 -16.89 15.36
CA LEU A 29 -19.63 -17.55 14.79
C LEU A 29 -19.14 -18.69 15.68
N LEU A 30 -19.26 -18.55 17.01
CA LEU A 30 -18.94 -19.61 17.96
C LEU A 30 -19.91 -20.79 17.83
N VAL A 31 -21.18 -20.52 17.55
CA VAL A 31 -22.20 -21.55 17.25
C VAL A 31 -21.87 -22.29 15.96
N ASP A 32 -21.44 -21.59 14.91
CA ASP A 32 -21.06 -22.21 13.64
C ASP A 32 -19.81 -23.09 13.80
N ALA A 33 -18.78 -22.60 14.50
CA ALA A 33 -17.59 -23.40 14.83
C ALA A 33 -17.95 -24.66 15.63
N ALA A 34 -18.81 -24.53 16.64
CA ALA A 34 -19.29 -25.65 17.44
C ALA A 34 -20.12 -26.66 16.62
N ARG A 35 -20.97 -26.20 15.70
CA ARG A 35 -21.76 -27.09 14.82
C ARG A 35 -20.87 -27.89 13.88
N THR A 36 -19.92 -27.23 13.21
CA THR A 36 -18.96 -27.88 12.32
C THR A 36 -18.16 -28.93 13.08
N ALA A 37 -17.62 -28.56 14.25
CA ALA A 37 -16.84 -29.47 15.09
C ALA A 37 -17.63 -30.69 15.56
N VAL A 38 -18.89 -30.51 15.98
CA VAL A 38 -19.76 -31.62 16.38
C VAL A 38 -20.05 -32.54 15.19
N ALA A 39 -20.33 -31.99 14.00
CA ALA A 39 -20.59 -32.79 12.81
C ALA A 39 -19.38 -33.63 12.40
N GLU A 40 -18.18 -33.03 12.39
CA GLU A 40 -16.92 -33.71 12.07
C GLU A 40 -16.57 -34.77 13.12
N ALA A 41 -16.65 -34.44 14.41
CA ALA A 41 -16.40 -35.36 15.52
C ALA A 41 -17.33 -36.59 15.45
N MET A 42 -18.60 -36.38 15.09
CA MET A 42 -19.56 -37.48 14.91
C MET A 42 -19.27 -38.31 13.65
N ALA A 43 -18.88 -37.68 12.55
CA ALA A 43 -18.53 -38.37 11.31
C ALA A 43 -17.28 -39.26 11.47
N ASP A 44 -16.31 -38.78 12.24
CA ASP A 44 -15.05 -39.49 12.51
C ASP A 44 -15.18 -40.53 13.65
N GLY A 45 -16.35 -40.61 14.30
CA GLY A 45 -16.58 -41.51 15.43
C GLY A 45 -15.80 -41.14 16.69
N ASP A 46 -15.40 -39.88 16.83
CA ASP A 46 -14.68 -39.33 17.99
C ASP A 46 -15.39 -38.10 18.58
N PRO A 47 -16.52 -38.29 19.29
CA PRO A 47 -17.27 -37.20 19.92
C PRO A 47 -16.47 -36.39 20.95
N ALA A 48 -15.43 -36.97 21.54
CA ALA A 48 -14.60 -36.32 22.53
C ALA A 48 -13.75 -35.19 21.92
N SER A 49 -13.36 -35.31 20.65
CA SER A 49 -12.63 -34.27 19.92
C SER A 49 -13.44 -33.02 19.59
N ALA A 50 -14.77 -33.02 19.78
CA ALA A 50 -15.64 -31.91 19.39
C ALA A 50 -15.26 -30.57 20.06
N ALA A 51 -14.78 -30.60 21.30
CA ALA A 51 -14.37 -29.38 22.00
C ALA A 51 -13.09 -28.76 21.41
N ASP A 52 -12.06 -29.57 21.18
CA ASP A 52 -10.78 -29.11 20.63
C ASP A 52 -10.92 -28.67 19.17
N ARG A 53 -11.73 -29.39 18.40
CA ARG A 53 -12.10 -28.99 17.03
C ARG A 53 -12.86 -27.67 17.02
N ALA A 54 -13.83 -27.48 17.93
CA ALA A 54 -14.59 -26.24 18.00
C ALA A 54 -13.69 -25.05 18.33
N ARG A 55 -12.72 -25.22 19.25
CA ARG A 55 -11.70 -24.22 19.54
C ARG A 55 -10.82 -23.93 18.33
N SER A 56 -10.32 -24.96 17.67
CA SER A 56 -9.48 -24.83 16.47
C SER A 56 -10.20 -24.06 15.35
N HIS A 57 -11.49 -24.36 15.12
CA HIS A 57 -12.33 -23.66 14.14
C HIS A 57 -12.58 -22.20 14.53
N ALA A 58 -12.86 -21.93 15.80
CA ALA A 58 -13.06 -20.57 16.29
C ALA A 58 -11.78 -19.73 16.17
N GLU A 59 -10.64 -20.25 16.61
CA GLU A 59 -9.35 -19.57 16.48
C GLU A 59 -8.94 -19.39 15.01
N ALA A 60 -9.19 -20.37 14.14
CA ALA A 60 -8.97 -20.21 12.70
C ALA A 60 -9.86 -19.11 12.10
N THR A 61 -11.13 -19.03 12.52
CA THR A 61 -12.04 -17.96 12.11
C THR A 61 -11.55 -16.60 12.59
N ALA A 62 -11.15 -16.48 13.85
CA ALA A 62 -10.59 -15.24 14.41
C ALA A 62 -9.33 -14.80 13.64
N ARG A 63 -8.41 -15.72 13.36
CA ARG A 63 -7.20 -15.45 12.58
C ARG A 63 -7.46 -15.09 11.11
N ALA A 64 -8.60 -15.48 10.55
CA ALA A 64 -8.97 -15.15 9.18
C ALA A 64 -9.58 -13.74 9.04
N LEU A 65 -9.96 -13.11 10.15
CA LEU A 65 -10.40 -11.71 10.15
C LEU A 65 -9.19 -10.78 9.97
N LEU A 66 -9.46 -9.56 9.51
CA LEU A 66 -8.44 -8.52 9.48
C LEU A 66 -7.97 -8.25 10.92
N THR A 67 -6.65 -8.31 11.11
CA THR A 67 -5.98 -8.06 12.38
C THR A 67 -4.77 -7.18 12.15
N ASP A 68 -4.42 -6.42 13.18
CA ASP A 68 -3.14 -5.72 13.22
C ASP A 68 -1.99 -6.74 13.32
N VAL A 69 -0.87 -6.37 12.71
CA VAL A 69 0.36 -7.17 12.71
C VAL A 69 1.56 -6.24 12.88
N VAL A 70 2.63 -6.76 13.47
CA VAL A 70 3.92 -6.07 13.49
C VAL A 70 4.67 -6.37 12.20
N ASN A 71 4.99 -5.34 11.41
CA ASN A 71 5.77 -5.49 10.19
C ASN A 71 7.28 -5.53 10.50
N GLY A 72 7.83 -6.72 10.66
CA GLY A 72 9.27 -6.97 10.79
C GLY A 72 9.98 -7.27 9.46
N THR A 73 9.34 -7.03 8.31
CA THR A 73 9.87 -7.48 7.02
C THR A 73 10.89 -6.54 6.41
N GLY A 74 11.04 -5.31 6.90
CA GLY A 74 11.89 -4.29 6.28
C GLY A 74 11.35 -3.77 4.94
N VAL A 75 10.15 -4.20 4.53
CA VAL A 75 9.47 -3.68 3.34
C VAL A 75 8.54 -2.56 3.77
N LEU A 76 8.88 -1.31 3.43
CA LEU A 76 8.15 -0.13 3.89
C LEU A 76 6.71 -0.12 3.34
N LEU A 77 6.56 -0.20 2.01
CA LEU A 77 5.25 -0.25 1.33
C LEU A 77 4.86 -1.69 1.03
N HIS A 78 4.62 -2.48 2.08
CA HIS A 78 4.29 -3.89 1.94
C HIS A 78 2.85 -4.08 1.42
N THR A 79 2.69 -4.52 0.17
CA THR A 79 1.36 -4.63 -0.48
C THR A 79 0.39 -5.54 0.26
N ASN A 80 0.85 -6.67 0.78
CA ASN A 80 -0.02 -7.60 1.50
C ASN A 80 -0.39 -7.12 2.92
N LEU A 81 0.32 -6.13 3.47
CA LEU A 81 0.07 -5.57 4.81
C LEU A 81 -0.58 -4.18 4.74
N GLY A 82 -1.09 -3.78 3.57
CA GLY A 82 -1.83 -2.52 3.42
C GLY A 82 -1.01 -1.30 3.01
N ARG A 83 0.25 -1.47 2.60
CA ARG A 83 1.17 -0.39 2.16
C ARG A 83 1.45 0.64 3.27
N ALA A 84 1.23 1.93 3.01
CA ALA A 84 1.53 3.00 3.95
C ALA A 84 0.54 2.98 5.13
N PRO A 85 1.03 2.86 6.37
CA PRO A 85 0.16 2.99 7.54
C PRO A 85 -0.28 4.45 7.71
N TRP A 86 -1.55 4.66 8.03
CA TRP A 86 -2.09 5.97 8.41
C TRP A 86 -3.01 5.81 9.62
N PRO A 87 -2.84 6.61 10.68
CA PRO A 87 -3.73 6.54 11.82
C PRO A 87 -5.15 6.90 11.39
N PRO A 88 -6.19 6.33 12.05
CA PRO A 88 -7.55 6.81 11.83
C PRO A 88 -7.60 8.33 12.05
N PRO A 89 -8.41 9.08 11.28
CA PRO A 89 -8.49 10.53 11.41
C PRO A 89 -8.68 10.92 12.87
N ALA A 90 -8.01 11.99 13.30
CA ALA A 90 -8.14 12.55 14.64
C ALA A 90 -9.53 13.21 14.84
N GLY A 91 -10.62 12.51 14.56
CA GLY A 91 -11.85 12.71 15.30
C GLY A 91 -11.48 12.38 16.73
N GLY A 92 -11.31 13.42 17.54
CA GLY A 92 -10.55 13.40 18.80
C GLY A 92 -10.90 12.25 19.74
N GLN A 93 -10.15 12.16 20.83
CA GLN A 93 -10.28 11.15 21.89
C GLN A 93 -11.72 10.87 22.37
N ASP A 94 -12.69 11.74 22.03
CA ASP A 94 -14.14 11.53 22.14
C ASP A 94 -14.84 11.31 20.77
N GLY A 95 -14.78 10.10 20.20
CA GLY A 95 -15.84 9.51 19.38
C GLY A 95 -16.18 10.15 18.02
N GLY A 96 -15.74 9.49 16.94
CA GLY A 96 -16.12 9.76 15.54
C GLY A 96 -17.61 9.53 15.21
N HIS A 97 -18.51 10.29 15.82
CA HIS A 97 -19.97 10.16 15.69
C HIS A 97 -20.69 11.44 15.21
N ARG A 98 -19.95 12.49 14.85
CA ARG A 98 -20.53 13.75 14.36
C ARG A 98 -20.59 13.79 12.83
N TYR A 99 -21.61 14.46 12.29
CA TYR A 99 -21.66 14.78 10.87
C TYR A 99 -20.49 15.71 10.48
N ALA A 100 -20.01 15.57 9.25
CA ALA A 100 -18.93 16.39 8.69
C ALA A 100 -19.43 17.22 7.51
N THR A 101 -18.77 18.35 7.25
CA THR A 101 -19.05 19.25 6.11
C THR A 101 -18.49 18.69 4.80
N LEU A 102 -18.81 17.43 4.50
CA LEU A 102 -18.25 16.68 3.38
C LEU A 102 -18.68 17.26 2.02
N GLU A 103 -19.95 17.64 1.89
CA GLU A 103 -20.54 18.27 0.70
C GLU A 103 -21.39 19.48 1.12
N PHE A 104 -20.95 20.20 2.15
CA PHE A 104 -21.70 21.31 2.74
C PHE A 104 -20.80 22.53 2.91
N ASN A 105 -21.23 23.66 2.35
CA ASN A 105 -20.52 24.92 2.49
C ASN A 105 -21.06 25.67 3.72
N LEU A 106 -20.18 25.95 4.70
CA LEU A 106 -20.58 26.64 5.93
C LEU A 106 -20.90 28.13 5.70
N ASP A 107 -20.32 28.76 4.69
CA ASP A 107 -20.51 30.18 4.41
C ASP A 107 -21.88 30.44 3.75
N THR A 108 -22.30 29.55 2.85
CA THR A 108 -23.58 29.70 2.12
C THR A 108 -24.72 28.89 2.71
N GLY A 109 -24.42 27.80 3.44
CA GLY A 109 -25.41 26.84 3.89
C GLY A 109 -25.90 25.87 2.80
N ASP A 110 -25.31 25.91 1.61
CA ASP A 110 -25.71 25.10 0.46
C ASP A 110 -24.83 23.85 0.27
N ARG A 111 -25.23 23.00 -0.68
CA ARG A 111 -24.43 21.86 -1.12
C ARG A 111 -23.14 22.34 -1.79
N GLY A 112 -22.01 21.88 -1.27
CA GLY A 112 -20.67 22.07 -1.86
C GLY A 112 -20.14 20.79 -2.51
N SER A 113 -18.92 20.85 -3.06
CA SER A 113 -18.23 19.68 -3.59
C SER A 113 -17.24 19.14 -2.56
N ARG A 114 -17.23 17.82 -2.39
CA ARG A 114 -16.22 17.15 -1.54
C ARG A 114 -14.79 17.27 -2.10
N GLN A 115 -14.67 17.70 -3.35
CA GLN A 115 -13.37 17.90 -3.99
C GLN A 115 -12.75 19.28 -3.63
N ASP A 116 -13.50 20.15 -2.96
CA ASP A 116 -13.08 21.54 -2.64
C ASP A 116 -12.13 21.64 -1.43
N ARG A 117 -11.68 20.50 -0.88
CA ARG A 117 -10.91 20.40 0.37
C ARG A 117 -9.59 19.68 0.15
N ALA A 118 -9.49 18.40 0.50
CA ALA A 118 -8.26 17.62 0.37
C ALA A 118 -7.61 17.69 -1.03
N PRO A 119 -8.34 17.60 -2.16
CA PRO A 119 -7.74 17.76 -3.48
C PRO A 119 -7.15 19.16 -3.70
N ALA A 120 -7.83 20.22 -3.28
CA ALA A 120 -7.30 21.58 -3.39
C ALA A 120 -5.98 21.76 -2.59
N LEU A 121 -5.87 21.11 -1.43
CA LEU A 121 -4.62 21.08 -0.66
C LEU A 121 -3.52 20.30 -1.38
N LEU A 122 -3.85 19.13 -1.95
CA LEU A 122 -2.90 18.33 -2.73
C LEU A 122 -2.42 19.07 -3.98
N ALA A 123 -3.31 19.75 -4.71
CA ALA A 123 -2.97 20.59 -5.86
C ALA A 123 -1.94 21.65 -5.44
N ARG A 124 -2.21 22.35 -4.34
CA ARG A 124 -1.28 23.34 -3.80
C ARG A 124 0.06 22.73 -3.41
N ALA A 125 0.06 21.53 -2.83
CA ALA A 125 1.28 20.87 -2.37
C ALA A 125 2.18 20.44 -3.54
N CYS A 126 1.62 19.93 -4.64
CA CYS A 126 2.39 19.59 -5.85
C CYS A 126 2.57 20.76 -6.84
N GLY A 127 1.94 21.92 -6.63
CA GLY A 127 2.04 23.07 -7.54
C GLY A 127 1.13 22.98 -8.77
N ALA A 128 0.06 22.18 -8.71
CA ALA A 128 -0.97 22.11 -9.75
C ALA A 128 -2.00 23.25 -9.62
N GLU A 129 -2.69 23.56 -10.72
CA GLU A 129 -3.80 24.52 -10.73
C GLU A 129 -5.04 23.95 -10.05
N ALA A 130 -5.31 22.66 -10.27
CA ALA A 130 -6.41 21.93 -9.65
C ALA A 130 -6.05 20.46 -9.42
N ALA A 131 -6.83 19.78 -8.58
CA ALA A 131 -6.77 18.34 -8.45
C ALA A 131 -8.13 17.71 -8.17
N LEU A 132 -8.23 16.42 -8.48
CA LEU A 132 -9.37 15.56 -8.25
C LEU A 132 -8.88 14.27 -7.56
N VAL A 133 -9.60 13.84 -6.52
CA VAL A 133 -9.32 12.55 -5.86
C VAL A 133 -10.39 11.52 -6.21
N VAL A 134 -9.92 10.34 -6.60
CA VAL A 134 -10.70 9.13 -6.91
C VAL A 134 -10.22 7.94 -6.07
N ASN A 135 -10.86 6.79 -6.23
CA ASN A 135 -10.68 5.60 -5.40
C ASN A 135 -9.23 5.07 -5.32
N ASN A 136 -8.51 5.03 -6.44
CA ASN A 136 -7.11 4.60 -6.53
C ASN A 136 -6.47 5.10 -7.84
N CYS A 137 -5.15 4.99 -7.98
CA CYS A 137 -4.43 5.47 -9.18
C CYS A 137 -4.91 4.79 -10.47
N ALA A 138 -5.26 3.50 -10.41
CA ALA A 138 -5.87 2.78 -11.54
C ALA A 138 -7.17 3.45 -12.03
N SER A 139 -8.01 3.88 -11.09
CA SER A 139 -9.23 4.63 -11.36
C SER A 139 -8.94 6.02 -11.92
N ALA A 140 -7.82 6.64 -11.51
CA ALA A 140 -7.39 7.94 -12.02
C ALA A 140 -7.03 7.84 -13.50
N VAL A 141 -6.18 6.89 -13.88
CA VAL A 141 -5.83 6.63 -15.28
C VAL A 141 -7.07 6.31 -16.12
N LEU A 142 -7.95 5.41 -15.64
CA LEU A 142 -9.21 5.09 -16.31
C LEU A 142 -10.08 6.33 -16.56
N LEU A 143 -10.26 7.18 -15.54
CA LEU A 143 -11.08 8.37 -15.62
C LEU A 143 -10.50 9.40 -16.59
N VAL A 144 -9.19 9.64 -16.53
CA VAL A 144 -8.50 10.58 -17.42
C VAL A 144 -8.65 10.15 -18.87
N LEU A 145 -8.39 8.87 -19.17
CA LEU A 145 -8.53 8.34 -20.53
C LEU A 145 -9.98 8.41 -21.03
N ALA A 146 -10.96 8.07 -20.19
CA ALA A 146 -12.37 8.11 -20.55
C ALA A 146 -12.85 9.55 -20.80
N ALA A 147 -12.41 10.50 -19.98
CA ALA A 147 -12.80 11.90 -20.08
C ALA A 147 -12.16 12.62 -21.28
N LEU A 148 -10.89 12.31 -21.59
CA LEU A 148 -10.10 13.09 -22.55
C LEU A 148 -9.92 12.42 -23.92
N ALA A 149 -10.04 11.09 -24.02
CA ALA A 149 -9.64 10.35 -25.21
C ALA A 149 -10.62 9.26 -25.67
N SER A 150 -11.85 9.22 -25.16
CA SER A 150 -12.85 8.24 -25.60
C SER A 150 -13.10 8.29 -27.12
N GLY A 151 -12.92 7.15 -27.79
CA GLY A 151 -13.02 7.00 -29.25
C GLY A 151 -11.80 7.48 -30.05
N ARG A 152 -10.79 8.07 -29.40
CA ARG A 152 -9.63 8.71 -30.04
C ARG A 152 -8.32 8.05 -29.64
N GLY A 153 -7.25 8.38 -30.35
CA GLY A 153 -5.92 7.78 -30.16
C GLY A 153 -5.20 8.32 -28.91
N VAL A 154 -4.54 7.43 -28.20
CA VAL A 154 -3.61 7.77 -27.10
C VAL A 154 -2.26 7.13 -27.39
N ALA A 155 -1.24 7.97 -27.56
CA ALA A 155 0.12 7.50 -27.79
C ALA A 155 0.77 7.07 -26.47
N VAL A 156 1.35 5.88 -26.43
CA VAL A 156 2.08 5.33 -25.26
C VAL A 156 3.23 4.45 -25.72
N SER A 157 4.34 4.48 -24.99
CA SER A 157 5.49 3.62 -25.30
C SER A 157 5.14 2.14 -25.14
N ARG A 158 5.61 1.28 -26.06
CA ARG A 158 5.56 -0.18 -25.88
C ARG A 158 6.25 -0.65 -24.60
N GLY A 159 7.28 0.08 -24.17
CA GLY A 159 8.03 -0.21 -22.94
C GLY A 159 7.26 0.13 -21.66
N GLU A 160 6.08 0.76 -21.77
CA GLU A 160 5.26 1.26 -20.67
C GLU A 160 3.88 0.56 -20.59
N LEU A 161 3.66 -0.48 -21.40
CA LEU A 161 2.47 -1.32 -21.34
C LEU A 161 2.57 -2.35 -20.19
N VAL A 162 2.58 -1.82 -18.97
CA VAL A 162 2.91 -2.55 -17.75
C VAL A 162 1.73 -3.33 -17.18
N GLU A 163 2.05 -4.41 -16.46
CA GLU A 163 1.16 -5.05 -15.50
C GLU A 163 1.63 -4.69 -14.08
N ILE A 164 0.75 -4.06 -13.29
CA ILE A 164 1.02 -3.64 -11.92
C ILE A 164 0.15 -4.46 -10.95
N GLY A 165 0.79 -5.01 -9.92
CA GLY A 165 0.10 -5.87 -8.94
C GLY A 165 -0.36 -7.19 -9.57
N GLY A 166 -1.58 -7.62 -9.23
CA GLY A 166 -2.15 -8.90 -9.65
C GLY A 166 -3.24 -8.82 -10.74
N GLY A 167 -3.23 -7.78 -11.58
CA GLY A 167 -4.20 -7.69 -12.69
C GLY A 167 -4.49 -6.31 -13.28
N PHE A 168 -3.79 -5.24 -12.87
CA PHE A 168 -3.95 -3.94 -13.53
C PHE A 168 -3.01 -3.86 -14.73
N ARG A 169 -3.56 -3.84 -15.94
CA ARG A 169 -2.81 -3.78 -17.20
C ARG A 169 -3.20 -2.53 -17.98
N ILE A 170 -2.22 -1.71 -18.34
CA ILE A 170 -2.44 -0.47 -19.10
C ILE A 170 -3.28 -0.72 -20.37
N PRO A 171 -2.99 -1.74 -21.22
CA PRO A 171 -3.81 -2.00 -22.41
C PRO A 171 -5.29 -2.28 -22.11
N GLU A 172 -5.58 -3.05 -21.04
CA GLU A 172 -6.95 -3.41 -20.67
C GLU A 172 -7.72 -2.20 -20.13
N VAL A 173 -7.04 -1.33 -19.37
CA VAL A 173 -7.60 -0.09 -18.82
C VAL A 173 -7.89 0.90 -19.95
N MET A 174 -6.99 1.03 -20.92
CA MET A 174 -7.22 1.84 -22.11
C MET A 174 -8.44 1.34 -22.88
N ALA A 175 -8.54 0.04 -23.12
CA ALA A 175 -9.71 -0.55 -23.78
C ALA A 175 -11.02 -0.26 -23.01
N GLN A 176 -11.02 -0.40 -21.69
CA GLN A 176 -12.19 -0.11 -20.85
C GLN A 176 -12.57 1.38 -20.83
N SER A 177 -11.59 2.28 -20.95
CA SER A 177 -11.84 3.73 -21.00
C SER A 177 -12.51 4.19 -22.31
N GLY A 178 -12.48 3.34 -23.35
CA GLY A 178 -12.90 3.70 -24.71
C GLY A 178 -11.82 4.40 -25.53
N ALA A 179 -10.64 4.66 -24.97
CA ALA A 179 -9.49 5.17 -25.71
C ALA A 179 -8.90 4.10 -26.64
N ARG A 180 -8.42 4.53 -27.81
CA ARG A 180 -7.69 3.66 -28.75
C ARG A 180 -6.20 3.72 -28.44
N LEU A 181 -5.63 2.58 -28.06
CA LEU A 181 -4.20 2.42 -27.85
C LEU A 181 -3.42 2.65 -29.17
N VAL A 182 -2.49 3.61 -29.16
CA VAL A 182 -1.51 3.85 -30.22
C VAL A 182 -0.11 3.60 -29.65
N GLU A 183 0.42 2.40 -29.88
CA GLU A 183 1.73 2.03 -29.36
C GLU A 183 2.86 2.65 -30.19
N VAL A 184 3.85 3.23 -29.52
CA VAL A 184 5.03 3.84 -30.17
C VAL A 184 6.34 3.25 -29.64
N GLY A 185 7.42 3.43 -30.42
CA GLY A 185 8.76 2.96 -30.06
C GLY A 185 8.89 1.44 -29.96
N THR A 186 9.88 0.99 -29.18
CA THR A 186 10.10 -0.43 -28.82
C THR A 186 10.13 -0.61 -27.30
N THR A 187 10.17 -1.85 -26.84
CA THR A 187 10.20 -2.20 -25.41
C THR A 187 11.32 -1.50 -24.64
N ASN A 188 12.54 -1.48 -25.21
CA ASN A 188 13.71 -0.93 -24.54
C ASN A 188 14.02 0.51 -24.96
N ARG A 189 13.65 0.94 -26.17
CA ARG A 189 13.99 2.26 -26.70
C ARG A 189 12.77 2.94 -27.29
N THR A 190 12.39 4.07 -26.71
CA THR A 190 11.40 4.98 -27.26
C THR A 190 11.98 6.38 -27.27
N ARG A 191 11.70 7.15 -28.32
CA ARG A 191 12.12 8.55 -28.49
C ARG A 191 10.92 9.45 -28.64
N ALA A 192 11.12 10.74 -28.38
CA ALA A 192 10.13 11.77 -28.65
C ALA A 192 9.67 11.78 -30.12
N THR A 193 10.55 11.42 -31.06
CA THR A 193 10.21 11.30 -32.49
C THR A 193 9.20 10.19 -32.80
N ASP A 194 9.17 9.12 -32.00
CA ASP A 194 8.20 8.04 -32.18
C ASP A 194 6.78 8.53 -31.82
N PHE A 195 6.68 9.28 -30.71
CA PHE A 195 5.44 9.95 -30.33
C PHE A 195 5.03 11.05 -31.33
N ALA A 196 5.97 11.91 -31.74
CA ALA A 196 5.70 12.98 -32.71
C ALA A 196 5.17 12.44 -34.04
N SER A 197 5.69 11.28 -34.49
CA SER A 197 5.21 10.61 -35.70
C SER A 197 3.76 10.14 -35.56
N ALA A 198 3.40 9.59 -34.39
CA ALA A 198 2.02 9.17 -34.11
C ALA A 198 1.06 10.35 -33.95
N VAL A 199 1.50 11.45 -33.32
CA VAL A 199 0.71 12.69 -33.21
C VAL A 199 0.49 13.35 -34.58
N GLY A 200 1.50 13.31 -35.44
CA GLY A 200 1.44 13.87 -36.79
C GLY A 200 0.66 13.03 -37.82
N ASP A 201 0.31 11.78 -37.50
CA ASP A 201 -0.45 10.90 -38.40
C ASP A 201 -1.97 11.12 -38.23
N PRO A 202 -2.67 11.69 -39.23
CA PRO A 202 -4.11 11.91 -39.15
C PRO A 202 -4.92 10.61 -38.98
N ALA A 203 -4.39 9.45 -39.42
CA ALA A 203 -5.07 8.17 -39.26
C ALA A 203 -4.98 7.65 -37.81
N ALA A 204 -3.94 8.04 -37.07
CA ALA A 204 -3.80 7.68 -35.67
C ALA A 204 -4.73 8.48 -34.76
N ASP A 205 -5.12 9.72 -35.16
CA ASP A 205 -6.00 10.65 -34.44
C ASP A 205 -5.64 10.72 -32.94
N VAL A 206 -4.35 10.92 -32.67
CA VAL A 206 -3.81 11.00 -31.30
C VAL A 206 -4.15 12.34 -30.68
N VAL A 207 -4.70 12.31 -29.47
CA VAL A 207 -5.15 13.51 -28.73
C VAL A 207 -4.57 13.63 -27.35
N LEU A 208 -3.81 12.61 -26.95
CA LEU A 208 -3.26 12.47 -25.63
C LEU A 208 -1.96 11.69 -25.78
N ALA A 209 -0.90 12.17 -25.14
CA ALA A 209 0.27 11.36 -24.87
C ALA A 209 0.18 10.85 -23.43
N LEU A 210 0.41 9.55 -23.23
CA LEU A 210 0.46 8.92 -21.91
C LEU A 210 1.88 8.44 -21.66
N ALA A 211 2.48 8.89 -20.55
CA ALA A 211 3.72 8.38 -20.01
C ALA A 211 3.44 7.61 -18.72
N VAL A 212 3.87 6.36 -18.61
CA VAL A 212 3.63 5.52 -17.41
C VAL A 212 4.95 5.12 -16.76
N HIS A 213 5.10 5.43 -15.47
CA HIS A 213 6.30 5.06 -14.70
C HIS A 213 6.38 3.56 -14.44
N ARG A 214 7.58 3.02 -14.60
CA ARG A 214 7.90 1.60 -14.39
C ARG A 214 8.15 1.35 -12.91
N SER A 215 7.08 1.41 -12.11
CA SER A 215 7.15 1.38 -10.65
C SER A 215 7.40 0.00 -10.02
N ASN A 216 7.29 -1.10 -10.78
CA ASN A 216 7.46 -2.46 -10.25
C ASN A 216 8.48 -3.33 -11.00
N TYR A 217 9.14 -2.79 -12.02
CA TYR A 217 10.28 -3.43 -12.69
C TYR A 217 11.20 -2.39 -13.32
N ARG A 218 12.40 -2.80 -13.74
CA ARG A 218 13.34 -1.98 -14.51
C ARG A 218 13.83 -2.75 -15.73
N ILE A 219 14.20 -2.02 -16.77
CA ILE A 219 14.84 -2.58 -17.96
C ILE A 219 16.31 -2.15 -17.91
N GLU A 220 17.22 -3.11 -17.89
CA GLU A 220 18.67 -2.87 -17.89
C GLU A 220 19.28 -3.11 -19.28
N GLY A 221 20.42 -2.48 -19.55
CA GLY A 221 21.12 -2.55 -20.84
C GLY A 221 20.87 -1.32 -21.73
N PHE A 222 20.72 -1.52 -23.04
CA PHE A 222 20.50 -0.43 -23.99
C PHE A 222 19.06 0.07 -23.95
N THR A 223 18.80 1.04 -23.07
CA THR A 223 17.50 1.67 -22.91
C THR A 223 17.51 3.15 -23.31
N GLU A 224 16.35 3.63 -23.73
CA GLU A 224 16.13 5.04 -24.11
C GLU A 224 14.67 5.38 -23.83
N SER A 225 14.41 6.51 -23.19
CA SER A 225 13.06 6.99 -22.88
C SER A 225 13.04 8.51 -23.03
N PRO A 226 12.00 9.09 -23.65
CA PRO A 226 11.89 10.53 -23.76
C PRO A 226 11.69 11.15 -22.38
N THR A 227 12.15 12.39 -22.23
CA THR A 227 11.89 13.21 -21.04
C THR A 227 10.45 13.73 -21.06
N THR A 228 9.92 14.09 -19.88
CA THR A 228 8.60 14.73 -19.75
C THR A 228 8.50 15.99 -20.61
N ALA A 229 9.53 16.84 -20.60
CA ALA A 229 9.57 18.07 -21.37
C ALA A 229 9.52 17.83 -22.90
N GLU A 230 10.21 16.80 -23.40
CA GLU A 230 10.14 16.43 -24.82
C GLU A 230 8.74 15.95 -25.22
N LEU A 231 8.05 15.21 -24.34
CA LEU A 231 6.68 14.75 -24.58
C LEU A 231 5.66 15.88 -24.47
N ALA A 232 5.84 16.81 -23.54
CA ALA A 232 4.96 17.97 -23.37
C ALA A 232 4.99 18.90 -24.59
N ALA A 233 6.10 18.93 -25.35
CA ALA A 233 6.26 19.75 -26.54
C ALA A 233 5.52 19.23 -27.80
N LEU A 234 4.83 18.09 -27.72
CA LEU A 234 4.21 17.43 -28.88
C LEU A 234 2.91 18.09 -29.38
N GLY A 235 2.36 19.07 -28.67
CA GLY A 235 1.14 19.78 -29.08
C GLY A 235 -0.18 19.07 -28.74
N VAL A 236 -0.12 17.96 -28.00
CA VAL A 236 -1.26 17.30 -27.35
C VAL A 236 -1.02 17.25 -25.84
N PRO A 237 -2.07 17.25 -24.99
CA PRO A 237 -1.89 17.10 -23.55
C PRO A 237 -1.08 15.85 -23.19
N LEU A 238 -0.12 16.01 -22.30
CA LEU A 238 0.64 14.92 -21.69
C LEU A 238 0.02 14.54 -20.35
N VAL A 239 -0.32 13.27 -20.19
CA VAL A 239 -0.67 12.66 -18.90
C VAL A 239 0.50 11.81 -18.44
N SER A 240 1.01 12.08 -17.26
CA SER A 240 2.08 11.30 -16.64
C SER A 240 1.53 10.51 -15.45
N ASP A 241 1.46 9.19 -15.59
CA ASP A 241 1.17 8.30 -14.47
C ASP A 241 2.46 7.93 -13.75
N ILE A 242 2.82 8.71 -12.73
CA ILE A 242 4.02 8.43 -11.92
C ILE A 242 3.77 7.25 -10.97
N GLY A 243 2.50 7.00 -10.61
CA GLY A 243 2.06 5.86 -9.83
C GLY A 243 2.59 5.74 -8.40
N SER A 244 3.76 6.29 -8.06
CA SER A 244 4.46 6.15 -6.77
C SER A 244 4.00 7.15 -5.72
N GLY A 245 3.47 8.30 -6.13
CA GLY A 245 2.99 9.33 -5.22
C GLY A 245 4.08 10.17 -4.56
N LEU A 246 5.31 10.19 -5.11
CA LEU A 246 6.30 11.16 -4.68
C LEU A 246 5.81 12.56 -5.05
N LEU A 247 5.63 13.43 -4.05
CA LEU A 247 4.96 14.72 -4.23
C LEU A 247 5.89 15.79 -4.81
N ASP A 248 7.13 15.84 -4.30
CA ASP A 248 8.19 16.78 -4.68
C ASP A 248 9.54 16.08 -4.46
N ALA A 249 10.37 16.03 -5.50
CA ALA A 249 11.68 15.38 -5.46
C ALA A 249 12.65 16.07 -4.48
N ALA A 250 12.42 17.35 -4.15
CA ALA A 250 13.23 18.06 -3.14
C ALA A 250 12.90 17.65 -1.70
N CYS A 251 11.80 16.91 -1.48
CA CYS A 251 11.32 16.50 -0.16
C CYS A 251 11.38 17.61 0.92
N PRO A 252 10.80 18.81 0.70
CA PRO A 252 10.93 19.95 1.62
C PRO A 252 10.28 19.74 3.00
N TRP A 253 9.60 18.61 3.21
CA TRP A 253 9.05 18.16 4.49
C TRP A 253 10.03 17.33 5.32
N LEU A 254 11.24 17.07 4.81
CA LEU A 254 12.32 16.37 5.51
C LEU A 254 13.46 17.35 5.81
N ASP A 255 13.95 17.34 7.05
CA ASP A 255 15.02 18.25 7.50
C ASP A 255 16.35 18.01 6.75
N ASP A 256 16.66 16.75 6.47
CA ASP A 256 17.90 16.33 5.78
C ASP A 256 17.79 16.37 4.25
N GLY A 257 16.64 16.79 3.71
CA GLY A 257 16.35 16.75 2.28
C GLY A 257 15.99 15.34 1.76
N PRO A 258 16.05 15.13 0.43
CA PRO A 258 15.61 13.87 -0.16
C PRO A 258 16.57 12.72 0.14
N PRO A 259 16.05 11.56 0.60
CA PRO A 259 16.87 10.36 0.71
C PRO A 259 17.43 9.93 -0.64
N ARG A 260 18.70 9.50 -0.66
CA ARG A 260 19.38 9.02 -1.89
C ARG A 260 18.66 7.87 -2.59
N TRP A 261 17.92 7.07 -1.85
CA TRP A 261 17.18 5.95 -2.41
C TRP A 261 15.98 6.39 -3.29
N LEU A 262 15.63 7.68 -3.29
CA LEU A 262 14.66 8.31 -4.20
C LEU A 262 15.29 8.85 -5.49
N ASP A 263 16.60 8.74 -5.69
CA ASP A 263 17.27 9.29 -6.87
C ASP A 263 16.63 8.76 -8.17
N GLY A 264 16.17 9.69 -9.01
CA GLY A 264 15.53 9.39 -10.30
C GLY A 264 14.05 8.97 -10.22
N GLU A 265 13.44 8.94 -9.03
CA GLU A 265 12.01 8.69 -8.89
C GLU A 265 11.20 9.93 -9.36
N PRO A 266 10.23 9.78 -10.29
CA PRO A 266 9.46 10.91 -10.78
C PRO A 266 8.53 11.45 -9.69
N ALA A 267 8.53 12.77 -9.54
CA ALA A 267 7.72 13.48 -8.56
C ALA A 267 6.66 14.35 -9.23
N ALA A 268 5.50 14.46 -8.58
CA ALA A 268 4.34 15.15 -9.12
C ALA A 268 4.63 16.60 -9.48
N ARG A 269 5.34 17.34 -8.61
CA ARG A 269 5.74 18.72 -8.88
C ARG A 269 6.63 18.84 -10.13
N GLN A 270 7.73 18.10 -10.18
CA GLN A 270 8.69 18.21 -11.28
C GLN A 270 8.07 17.82 -12.63
N VAL A 271 7.22 16.79 -12.64
CA VAL A 271 6.50 16.39 -13.86
C VAL A 271 5.56 17.48 -14.38
N LEU A 272 4.90 18.22 -13.49
CA LEU A 272 4.06 19.37 -13.86
C LEU A 272 4.90 20.56 -14.31
N GLU A 273 6.01 20.85 -13.64
CA GLU A 273 6.97 21.90 -14.02
C GLU A 273 7.60 21.64 -15.40
N ASP A 274 7.82 20.37 -15.75
CA ASP A 274 8.29 19.93 -17.07
C ASP A 274 7.20 20.01 -18.17
N GLY A 275 5.98 20.42 -17.82
CA GLY A 275 4.91 20.72 -18.78
C GLY A 275 3.88 19.62 -18.99
N ALA A 276 3.82 18.59 -18.13
CA ALA A 276 2.71 17.65 -18.16
C ALA A 276 1.38 18.38 -17.89
N GLY A 277 0.35 18.09 -18.69
CA GLY A 277 -0.99 18.65 -18.49
C GLY A 277 -1.67 18.07 -17.27
N LEU A 278 -1.46 16.77 -17.01
CA LEU A 278 -1.92 16.07 -15.81
C LEU A 278 -0.85 15.10 -15.30
N VAL A 279 -0.81 14.92 -13.97
CA VAL A 279 -0.11 13.83 -13.30
C VAL A 279 -1.10 12.96 -12.52
N THR A 280 -0.91 11.64 -12.55
CA THR A 280 -1.66 10.68 -11.73
C THR A 280 -0.76 9.90 -10.77
N PHE A 281 -1.23 9.70 -9.54
CA PHE A 281 -0.48 8.94 -8.54
C PHE A 281 -1.32 8.32 -7.41
N SER A 282 -0.74 7.31 -6.75
CA SER A 282 -1.30 6.65 -5.56
C SER A 282 -1.14 7.48 -4.29
N GLY A 283 -2.17 7.51 -3.44
CA GLY A 283 -2.11 8.09 -2.10
C GLY A 283 -1.43 7.22 -1.03
N ASP A 284 -1.37 5.90 -1.25
CA ASP A 284 -0.93 4.88 -0.29
C ASP A 284 0.48 4.32 -0.54
N LYS A 285 1.28 5.05 -1.32
CA LYS A 285 2.67 4.71 -1.61
C LYS A 285 3.60 5.76 -0.97
N LEU A 286 4.43 6.46 -1.74
CA LEU A 286 5.37 7.46 -1.23
C LEU A 286 4.69 8.71 -0.68
N LEU A 287 3.41 8.92 -1.00
CA LEU A 287 2.61 9.95 -0.35
C LEU A 287 2.33 9.60 1.13
N GLY A 288 2.40 8.32 1.52
CA GLY A 288 2.31 7.90 2.91
C GLY A 288 0.91 7.93 3.53
N GLY A 289 -0.14 7.94 2.71
CA GLY A 289 -1.54 8.10 3.13
C GLY A 289 -2.43 6.87 2.91
N PRO A 290 -3.77 7.05 2.93
CA PRO A 290 -4.72 6.01 2.58
C PRO A 290 -4.77 5.75 1.07
N GLN A 291 -5.37 4.63 0.67
CA GLN A 291 -5.59 4.33 -0.75
C GLN A 291 -6.44 5.43 -1.40
N ALA A 292 -5.87 6.04 -2.44
CA ALA A 292 -6.50 7.06 -3.26
C ALA A 292 -5.79 7.16 -4.61
N GLY A 293 -6.48 7.71 -5.61
CA GLY A 293 -5.90 8.15 -6.87
C GLY A 293 -6.01 9.66 -6.97
N VAL A 294 -4.89 10.33 -7.14
CA VAL A 294 -4.85 11.78 -7.34
C VAL A 294 -4.68 12.05 -8.83
N ILE A 295 -5.50 12.95 -9.38
CA ILE A 295 -5.33 13.57 -10.69
C ILE A 295 -5.05 15.04 -10.42
N ALA A 296 -3.89 15.56 -10.78
CA ALA A 296 -3.53 16.96 -10.55
C ALA A 296 -2.90 17.57 -11.81
N GLY A 297 -3.15 18.84 -12.06
CA GLY A 297 -2.54 19.55 -13.19
C GLY A 297 -3.36 20.77 -13.62
N GLN A 298 -3.53 20.94 -14.93
CA GLN A 298 -4.28 22.04 -15.53
C GLN A 298 -5.77 21.99 -15.16
N ALA A 299 -6.34 23.16 -14.84
CA ALA A 299 -7.68 23.26 -14.26
C ALA A 299 -8.78 22.75 -15.21
N ASP A 300 -8.67 23.05 -16.50
CA ASP A 300 -9.63 22.64 -17.54
C ASP A 300 -9.64 21.11 -17.76
N LEU A 301 -8.46 20.48 -17.76
CA LEU A 301 -8.33 19.02 -17.87
C LEU A 301 -8.89 18.31 -16.62
N VAL A 302 -8.63 18.86 -15.43
CA VAL A 302 -9.20 18.33 -14.17
C VAL A 302 -10.72 18.50 -14.15
N GLU A 303 -11.25 19.64 -14.62
CA GLU A 303 -12.68 19.88 -14.72
C GLU A 303 -13.36 18.91 -15.69
N ALA A 304 -12.75 18.63 -16.84
CA ALA A 304 -13.23 17.61 -17.78
C ALA A 304 -13.31 16.23 -17.13
N CYS A 305 -12.31 15.85 -16.33
CA CYS A 305 -12.32 14.60 -15.56
C CYS A 305 -13.44 14.60 -14.50
N ALA A 306 -13.64 15.71 -13.79
CA ALA A 306 -14.64 15.83 -12.74
C ALA A 306 -16.09 15.81 -13.28
N ALA A 307 -16.31 16.34 -14.48
CA ALA A 307 -17.60 16.36 -15.16
C ALA A 307 -18.00 14.97 -15.73
N HIS A 308 -17.03 14.08 -15.94
CA HIS A 308 -17.29 12.77 -16.53
C HIS A 308 -18.11 11.86 -15.57
N PRO A 309 -19.16 11.14 -16.05
CA PRO A 309 -20.03 10.34 -15.18
C PRO A 309 -19.31 9.28 -14.32
N LEU A 310 -18.19 8.71 -14.80
CA LEU A 310 -17.39 7.76 -14.03
C LEU A 310 -16.82 8.38 -12.75
N ALA A 311 -16.57 9.69 -12.70
CA ALA A 311 -16.09 10.35 -11.49
C ALA A 311 -17.00 10.10 -10.29
N ARG A 312 -18.32 9.95 -10.52
CA ARG A 312 -19.28 9.63 -9.46
C ARG A 312 -19.14 8.21 -8.93
N ALA A 313 -18.81 7.24 -9.80
CA ALA A 313 -18.62 5.84 -9.43
C ALA A 313 -17.28 5.63 -8.72
N LEU A 314 -16.25 6.41 -9.10
CA LEU A 314 -14.89 6.32 -8.59
C LEU A 314 -14.62 7.24 -7.38
N ARG A 315 -15.67 7.87 -6.84
CA ARG A 315 -15.57 8.91 -5.82
C ARG A 315 -15.13 8.34 -4.44
N PRO A 316 -14.17 8.95 -3.74
CA PRO A 316 -13.72 8.48 -2.43
C PRO A 316 -14.76 8.73 -1.32
N GLY A 317 -14.67 7.91 -0.27
CA GLY A 317 -15.43 8.07 0.98
C GLY A 317 -14.87 9.17 1.89
N SER A 318 -15.64 9.55 2.93
CA SER A 318 -15.25 10.61 3.87
C SER A 318 -14.02 10.26 4.70
N LEU A 319 -13.86 8.99 5.10
CA LEU A 319 -12.71 8.55 5.89
C LEU A 319 -11.39 8.81 5.14
N VAL A 320 -11.34 8.44 3.86
CA VAL A 320 -10.19 8.68 2.98
C VAL A 320 -9.94 10.17 2.80
N LEU A 321 -10.99 10.97 2.59
CA LEU A 321 -10.84 12.42 2.39
C LEU A 321 -10.35 13.16 3.63
N HIS A 322 -10.78 12.76 4.84
CA HIS A 322 -10.23 13.34 6.07
C HIS A 322 -8.75 12.97 6.24
N ALA A 323 -8.41 11.69 6.06
CA ALA A 323 -7.02 11.24 6.14
C ALA A 323 -6.11 11.95 5.11
N LEU A 324 -6.57 12.12 3.87
CA LEU A 324 -5.84 12.89 2.86
C LEU A 324 -5.75 14.38 3.18
N GLN A 325 -6.75 14.96 3.84
CA GLN A 325 -6.71 16.36 4.28
C GLN A 325 -5.60 16.55 5.32
N ASP A 326 -5.58 15.70 6.34
CA ASP A 326 -4.58 15.75 7.42
C ASP A 326 -3.17 15.53 6.84
N LEU A 327 -3.02 14.57 5.92
CA LEU A 327 -1.77 14.31 5.21
C LEU A 327 -1.31 15.52 4.38
N ALA A 328 -2.21 16.12 3.59
CA ALA A 328 -1.86 17.29 2.77
C ALA A 328 -1.49 18.49 3.65
N LEU A 329 -2.12 18.67 4.81
CA LEU A 329 -1.75 19.69 5.78
C LEU A 329 -0.35 19.43 6.35
N ALA A 330 0.00 18.19 6.70
CA ALA A 330 1.35 17.84 7.16
C ALA A 330 2.42 18.17 6.10
N TYR A 331 2.17 17.84 4.83
CA TYR A 331 3.06 18.22 3.73
C TYR A 331 3.22 19.74 3.57
N LEU A 332 2.11 20.50 3.63
CA LEU A 332 2.13 21.96 3.52
C LEU A 332 2.81 22.63 4.72
N ALA A 333 2.68 22.04 5.91
CA ALA A 333 3.36 22.45 7.13
C ALA A 333 4.84 22.03 7.18
N ARG A 334 5.29 21.19 6.24
CA ARG A 334 6.63 20.58 6.21
C ARG A 334 6.91 19.68 7.42
N GLU A 335 5.88 19.06 7.94
CA GLU A 335 5.93 18.20 9.13
C GLU A 335 6.03 16.72 8.72
N GLY A 336 7.02 16.37 7.88
CA GLY A 336 7.20 15.00 7.40
C GLY A 336 7.39 13.99 8.53
N SER A 337 7.95 14.42 9.65
CA SER A 337 8.11 13.59 10.87
C SER A 337 6.77 13.16 11.50
N THR A 338 5.64 13.74 11.11
CA THR A 338 4.29 13.32 11.57
C THR A 338 3.67 12.24 10.68
N ILE A 339 4.24 12.00 9.50
CA ILE A 339 3.74 11.01 8.53
C ILE A 339 4.43 9.67 8.83
N PRO A 340 3.68 8.60 9.19
CA PRO A 340 4.27 7.32 9.58
C PRO A 340 5.23 6.74 8.55
N PHE A 341 4.91 6.90 7.25
CA PHE A 341 5.79 6.49 6.16
C PHE A 341 7.17 7.15 6.23
N TRP A 342 7.22 8.47 6.47
CA TRP A 342 8.50 9.17 6.52
C TRP A 342 9.25 8.87 7.82
N GLN A 343 8.57 8.68 8.95
CA GLN A 343 9.20 8.23 10.19
C GLN A 343 10.00 6.93 10.01
N MET A 344 9.40 5.92 9.36
CA MET A 344 10.12 4.66 9.07
C MET A 344 11.20 4.85 7.99
N ALA A 345 10.93 5.64 6.96
CA ALA A 345 11.83 5.82 5.83
C ALA A 345 13.10 6.61 6.16
N THR A 346 13.05 7.49 7.18
CA THR A 346 14.18 8.32 7.60
C THR A 346 14.78 7.93 8.95
N ALA A 347 14.29 6.85 9.58
CA ALA A 347 14.82 6.37 10.85
C ALA A 347 16.35 6.17 10.78
N PRO A 348 17.15 6.84 11.64
CA PRO A 348 18.60 6.69 11.63
C PRO A 348 19.02 5.25 11.93
N VAL A 349 19.98 4.71 11.16
CA VAL A 349 20.46 3.32 11.32
C VAL A 349 20.99 3.08 12.73
N ASP A 350 21.73 4.03 13.30
CA ASP A 350 22.25 3.91 14.67
C ASP A 350 21.13 3.82 15.72
N GLY A 351 20.00 4.50 15.48
CA GLY A 351 18.82 4.40 16.33
C GLY A 351 18.16 3.02 16.23
N LEU A 352 18.10 2.43 15.04
CA LEU A 352 17.62 1.06 14.85
C LEU A 352 18.54 0.04 15.51
N ARG A 353 19.86 0.21 15.39
CA ARG A 353 20.86 -0.68 16.03
C ARG A 353 20.73 -0.64 17.56
N ALA A 354 20.61 0.56 18.13
CA ALA A 354 20.39 0.72 19.57
C ALA A 354 19.06 0.11 20.05
N ARG A 355 18.01 0.12 19.23
CA ARG A 355 16.75 -0.60 19.52
C ARG A 355 16.95 -2.11 19.48
N ALA A 356 17.63 -2.64 18.45
CA ALA A 356 17.92 -4.06 18.33
C ALA A 356 18.73 -4.60 19.52
N GLU A 357 19.77 -3.87 19.93
CA GLU A 357 20.60 -4.21 21.09
C GLU A 357 19.81 -4.26 22.40
N ARG A 358 18.79 -3.39 22.54
CA ARG A 358 17.92 -3.36 23.72
C ARG A 358 16.93 -4.53 23.73
N ILE A 359 16.37 -4.88 22.57
CA ILE A 359 15.40 -5.97 22.43
C ILE A 359 16.07 -7.32 22.65
N ALA A 360 17.14 -7.61 21.89
CA ALA A 360 17.85 -8.87 21.96
C ALA A 360 19.32 -8.68 21.51
N PRO A 361 20.24 -8.39 22.44
CA PRO A 361 21.62 -8.01 22.10
C PRO A 361 22.40 -9.09 21.34
N ASN A 362 22.08 -10.36 21.57
CA ASN A 362 22.74 -11.48 20.88
C ASN A 362 22.26 -11.69 19.43
N LEU A 363 21.16 -11.04 19.04
CA LEU A 363 20.56 -11.17 17.70
C LEU A 363 20.70 -9.88 16.89
N ALA A 364 21.14 -8.78 17.52
CA ALA A 364 21.28 -7.48 16.90
C ALA A 364 22.29 -7.51 15.76
N ALA A 365 21.86 -7.06 14.57
CA ALA A 365 22.70 -7.03 13.37
C ALA A 365 22.24 -5.94 12.41
N ASP A 366 23.15 -5.55 11.51
CA ASP A 366 22.80 -4.71 10.37
C ASP A 366 21.95 -5.51 9.37
N THR A 367 20.95 -4.85 8.81
CA THR A 367 20.00 -5.45 7.84
C THR A 367 19.82 -4.52 6.65
N VAL A 368 19.05 -4.96 5.67
CA VAL A 368 18.70 -4.15 4.49
C VAL A 368 17.18 -4.11 4.35
N ALA A 369 16.63 -2.91 4.37
CA ALA A 369 15.24 -2.63 4.09
C ALA A 369 15.03 -2.24 2.63
N VAL A 370 13.79 -2.25 2.17
CA VAL A 370 13.42 -1.87 0.79
C VAL A 370 12.18 -0.98 0.79
N PRO A 371 12.08 0.02 -0.12
CA PRO A 371 10.91 0.89 -0.20
C PRO A 371 9.59 0.12 -0.43
N GLY A 372 9.64 -0.97 -1.20
CA GLY A 372 8.49 -1.81 -1.54
C GLY A 372 8.50 -2.23 -3.01
N GLY A 373 8.10 -3.47 -3.29
CA GLY A 373 8.17 -4.07 -4.63
C GLY A 373 7.28 -3.42 -5.69
N GLY A 374 6.32 -2.57 -5.30
CA GLY A 374 5.42 -1.85 -6.21
C GLY A 374 5.75 -0.36 -6.37
N THR A 375 6.95 0.08 -6.00
CA THR A 375 7.37 1.48 -6.09
C THR A 375 8.78 1.66 -6.65
N LEU A 376 9.82 1.12 -6.01
CA LEU A 376 11.22 1.27 -6.43
C LEU A 376 11.94 -0.10 -6.47
N PRO A 377 11.90 -0.82 -7.59
CA PRO A 377 12.52 -2.15 -7.71
C PRO A 377 14.06 -2.05 -7.67
N GLY A 378 14.70 -2.94 -6.90
CA GLY A 378 16.16 -3.04 -6.78
C GLY A 378 16.81 -1.98 -5.89
N VAL A 379 16.02 -1.17 -5.18
CA VAL A 379 16.52 -0.15 -4.25
C VAL A 379 16.63 -0.71 -2.83
N GLU A 380 17.80 -0.52 -2.23
CA GLU A 380 18.11 -0.95 -0.87
C GLU A 380 18.29 0.26 0.06
N ILE A 381 17.81 0.12 1.29
CA ILE A 381 17.93 1.10 2.37
C ILE A 381 18.72 0.44 3.50
N PRO A 382 19.92 0.95 3.86
CA PRO A 382 20.67 0.44 5.01
C PRO A 382 19.80 0.40 6.26
N SER A 383 19.85 -0.66 7.06
CA SER A 383 18.96 -0.87 8.20
C SER A 383 19.65 -1.64 9.34
N ALA A 384 18.92 -1.88 10.43
CA ALA A 384 19.34 -2.76 11.51
C ALA A 384 18.12 -3.44 12.13
N GLY A 385 18.35 -4.63 12.68
CA GLY A 385 17.32 -5.42 13.32
C GLY A 385 17.86 -6.67 13.98
N LEU A 386 17.09 -7.76 13.92
CA LEU A 386 17.34 -8.99 14.65
C LEU A 386 17.43 -10.15 13.66
N ILE A 387 18.52 -10.93 13.73
CA ILE A 387 18.75 -12.09 12.88
C ILE A 387 18.84 -13.35 13.75
N MET A 388 18.03 -14.36 13.42
CA MET A 388 17.98 -15.65 14.11
C MET A 388 18.26 -16.78 13.15
N ALA A 389 18.97 -17.81 13.61
CA ALA A 389 19.21 -19.01 12.81
C ALA A 389 17.91 -19.78 12.53
N GLY A 390 17.79 -20.29 11.30
CA GLY A 390 16.67 -21.08 10.83
C GLY A 390 15.44 -20.28 10.42
N ASP A 391 14.52 -20.96 9.77
CA ASP A 391 13.19 -20.44 9.45
C ASP A 391 12.24 -20.56 10.66
N ARG A 392 11.92 -19.42 11.26
CA ARG A 392 11.05 -19.26 12.43
C ARG A 392 9.83 -18.37 12.12
N VAL A 393 9.57 -18.05 10.85
CA VAL A 393 8.51 -17.08 10.49
C VAL A 393 7.12 -17.57 10.85
N ALA A 394 6.88 -18.89 10.83
CA ALA A 394 5.58 -19.46 11.17
C ALA A 394 5.25 -19.27 12.65
N GLU A 395 6.23 -19.41 13.53
CA GLU A 395 6.07 -19.27 14.98
C GLU A 395 5.83 -17.81 15.36
N LEU A 396 6.58 -16.89 14.74
CA LEU A 396 6.37 -15.45 14.92
C LEU A 396 4.97 -14.99 14.48
N ARG A 397 4.42 -15.58 13.41
CA ARG A 397 3.04 -15.32 12.97
C ARG A 397 1.97 -15.98 13.83
N ALA A 398 2.30 -17.03 14.57
CA ALA A 398 1.37 -17.74 15.43
C ALA A 398 1.17 -17.08 16.80
N GLY A 399 1.98 -16.07 17.13
CA GLY A 399 1.87 -15.29 18.36
C GLY A 399 0.55 -14.50 18.46
N PRO A 400 0.20 -14.02 19.67
CA PRO A 400 -1.06 -13.29 19.91
C PRO A 400 -1.15 -11.99 19.10
N THR A 401 -0.03 -11.29 18.93
CA THR A 401 0.14 -10.24 17.93
C THR A 401 1.11 -10.78 16.89
N PRO A 402 0.67 -11.08 15.65
CA PRO A 402 1.54 -11.66 14.65
C PRO A 402 2.72 -10.74 14.31
N VAL A 403 3.94 -11.27 14.38
CA VAL A 403 5.14 -10.59 13.87
C VAL A 403 5.46 -11.17 12.50
N VAL A 404 5.37 -10.34 11.46
CA VAL A 404 5.66 -10.76 10.08
C VAL A 404 7.14 -10.48 9.79
N ALA A 405 7.93 -11.55 9.71
CA ALA A 405 9.36 -11.51 9.40
C ALA A 405 9.64 -12.07 7.99
N ARG A 406 10.89 -11.96 7.52
CA ARG A 406 11.36 -12.58 6.27
C ARG A 406 12.45 -13.62 6.54
N VAL A 407 12.64 -14.54 5.60
CA VAL A 407 13.77 -15.48 5.60
C VAL A 407 14.81 -15.01 4.58
N ALA A 408 16.08 -14.97 4.99
CA ALA A 408 17.22 -14.71 4.13
C ALA A 408 18.40 -15.59 4.60
N ASP A 409 19.07 -16.28 3.68
CA ASP A 409 20.24 -17.12 3.96
C ASP A 409 20.05 -18.12 5.13
N ASP A 410 18.91 -18.83 5.14
CA ASP A 410 18.51 -19.76 6.22
C ASP A 410 18.44 -19.12 7.61
N ALA A 411 18.19 -17.82 7.65
CA ALA A 411 17.97 -17.05 8.87
C ALA A 411 16.67 -16.25 8.79
N THR A 412 15.99 -16.14 9.94
CA THR A 412 14.83 -15.27 10.10
C THR A 412 15.29 -13.87 10.46
N VAL A 413 14.82 -12.88 9.70
CA VAL A 413 15.16 -11.46 9.87
C VAL A 413 13.92 -10.68 10.30
N VAL A 414 14.03 -9.99 11.44
CA VAL A 414 13.09 -8.96 11.91
C VAL A 414 13.79 -7.61 11.78
N ASP A 415 13.46 -6.87 10.73
CA ASP A 415 14.06 -5.57 10.42
C ASP A 415 13.30 -4.44 11.11
N LEU A 416 13.97 -3.72 12.01
CA LEU A 416 13.31 -2.75 12.90
C LEU A 416 12.96 -1.44 12.21
N ARG A 417 13.33 -1.25 10.93
CA ARG A 417 12.89 -0.06 10.17
C ARG A 417 11.39 0.02 10.04
N THR A 418 10.73 -1.12 9.88
CA THR A 418 9.27 -1.20 9.71
C THR A 418 8.53 -1.59 11.00
N VAL A 419 9.27 -1.83 12.09
CA VAL A 419 8.69 -2.06 13.43
C VAL A 419 8.52 -0.72 14.12
N HIS A 420 7.29 -0.38 14.47
CA HIS A 420 7.02 0.83 15.23
C HIS A 420 7.69 0.74 16.63
N PRO A 421 8.27 1.82 17.18
CA PRO A 421 8.91 1.77 18.50
C PRO A 421 8.03 1.22 19.62
N ASP A 422 6.71 1.47 19.55
CA ASP A 422 5.76 0.95 20.54
C ASP A 422 5.57 -0.59 20.48
N ASP A 423 6.03 -1.23 19.40
CA ASP A 423 5.98 -2.69 19.22
C ASP A 423 7.26 -3.39 19.70
N ASP A 424 8.25 -2.68 20.25
CA ASP A 424 9.51 -3.26 20.72
C ASP A 424 9.27 -4.39 21.74
N ASP A 425 8.33 -4.20 22.68
CA ASP A 425 7.96 -5.20 23.69
C ASP A 425 7.21 -6.39 23.08
N VAL A 426 6.41 -6.17 22.02
CA VAL A 426 5.72 -7.23 21.28
C VAL A 426 6.74 -8.13 20.58
N VAL A 427 7.75 -7.53 19.95
CA VAL A 427 8.85 -8.27 19.32
C VAL A 427 9.65 -9.04 20.38
N ALA A 428 10.02 -8.41 21.49
CA ALA A 428 10.76 -9.06 22.56
C ALA A 428 9.99 -10.28 23.12
N ALA A 429 8.68 -10.15 23.35
CA ALA A 429 7.83 -11.24 23.81
C ALA A 429 7.72 -12.38 22.77
N ALA A 430 7.56 -12.05 21.49
CA ALA A 430 7.52 -13.03 20.40
C ALA A 430 8.83 -13.83 20.31
N LEU A 431 9.97 -13.16 20.48
CA LEU A 431 11.29 -13.80 20.51
C LEU A 431 11.48 -14.71 21.71
N ALA A 432 11.05 -14.28 22.91
CA ALA A 432 11.15 -15.08 24.12
C ALA A 432 10.27 -16.34 24.10
N ALA A 433 9.21 -16.34 23.29
CA ALA A 433 8.32 -17.48 23.09
C ALA A 433 8.86 -18.50 22.08
N LEU A 434 9.93 -18.20 21.34
CA LEU A 434 10.57 -19.17 20.47
C LEU A 434 11.31 -20.20 21.33
N ASP A 435 11.02 -21.49 21.10
CA ASP A 435 11.83 -22.55 21.70
C ASP A 435 13.31 -22.36 21.33
N PRO A 436 14.26 -22.56 22.27
CA PRO A 436 15.66 -22.55 21.92
C PRO A 436 15.91 -23.65 20.88
N ALA A 437 16.45 -23.27 19.73
CA ALA A 437 16.87 -24.24 18.73
C ALA A 437 17.79 -25.29 19.38
N PRO A 438 17.67 -26.58 19.05
CA PRO A 438 18.64 -27.57 19.49
C PRO A 438 20.02 -27.11 19.00
N VAL A 439 20.95 -26.93 19.95
CA VAL A 439 22.36 -26.65 19.64
C VAL A 439 22.85 -27.74 18.69
N PRO A 440 23.47 -27.40 17.54
CA PRO A 440 24.07 -28.41 16.68
C PRO A 440 25.12 -29.15 17.52
N THR A 441 24.87 -30.42 17.82
CA THR A 441 25.88 -31.32 18.38
C THR A 441 26.88 -31.64 17.29
N GLY A 442 27.76 -30.68 17.01
CA GLY A 442 28.96 -30.89 16.22
C GLY A 442 29.88 -31.84 16.99
N SER A 443 29.72 -33.13 16.76
CA SER A 443 30.83 -34.07 16.94
C SER A 443 31.92 -33.68 15.96
N VAL A 444 33.00 -33.13 16.48
CA VAL A 444 34.29 -33.09 15.79
C VAL A 444 34.65 -34.54 15.45
N PRO A 445 34.80 -34.94 14.18
CA PRO A 445 35.39 -36.21 13.86
C PRO A 445 36.88 -36.07 14.19
N THR A 446 37.31 -36.75 15.25
CA THR A 446 38.69 -37.18 15.36
C THR A 446 38.90 -38.29 14.33
N GLY A 447 39.64 -38.01 13.26
CA GLY A 447 40.01 -38.98 12.23
C GLY A 447 40.59 -38.32 11.01
#